data_AF-A0AA38ZWC6-F1
#
_entry.id   AF-A0AA38ZWC6-F1
#
_cell.length_a   1.000
_cell.length_b   1.000
_cell.length_c   1.000
_cell.angle_alpha   90.00
_cell.angle_beta   90.00
_cell.angle_gamma   90.00
#
_symmetry.space_group_name_H-M   'P 1'
#
loop_
_entity.id
_entity.type
_entity.pdbx_description
1 polymer ?
#
loop_
_entity_poly.entity_id
_entity_poly.type
_entity_poly.pdbx_seq_one_letter_code
_entity_poly.pdbx_strand_id
1 'polypeptide(L)'
;MEAKVFRLLCGHLPPSPHPTSTVARIPISLKPSPFNSKPPSGAGVLRRSKNKEEQELYGLPKEYYDDEWQARQREKTKELHRRRQEEEEEEERKVEEYREIGLRLKGYPEEEVQKAKKLVSSFIRSAEEVEEKIEEAAEKGELTELVLMVIWNRLDLARRDDEKDAVRSLDLLYRRVETEILKREASPAMRLLNDLLNMHDGFDDEGWLKKCKKCMIDTFPREDPFSILVPAGFNIDEV
;
A
#
# COMPACT_ATOMS: atom_id res chain seq x y z
N MET A 1 -11.98 51.42 -31.41
CA MET A 1 -11.74 49.98 -31.59
C MET A 1 -12.23 49.29 -30.33
N GLU A 2 -13.35 48.60 -30.42
CA GLU A 2 -14.03 47.99 -29.28
C GLU A 2 -13.42 46.62 -28.95
N ALA A 3 -13.10 46.39 -27.68
CA ALA A 3 -12.60 45.11 -27.20
C ALA A 3 -13.78 44.17 -26.93
N LYS A 4 -13.90 43.14 -27.78
CA LYS A 4 -14.93 42.10 -27.69
C LYS A 4 -14.53 41.10 -26.59
N VAL A 5 -15.25 41.13 -25.47
CA VAL A 5 -15.12 40.13 -24.40
C VAL A 5 -15.81 38.84 -24.86
N PHE A 6 -15.03 37.77 -25.04
CA PHE A 6 -15.58 36.42 -25.25
C PHE A 6 -16.00 35.82 -23.90
N ARG A 7 -17.32 35.75 -23.66
CA ARG A 7 -17.89 34.88 -22.61
C ARG A 7 -17.92 33.45 -23.14
N LEU A 8 -17.12 32.57 -22.55
CA LEU A 8 -17.24 31.13 -22.73
C LEU A 8 -18.38 30.62 -21.84
N LEU A 9 -19.49 30.23 -22.46
CA LEU A 9 -20.59 29.50 -21.84
C LEU A 9 -20.16 28.04 -21.67
N CYS A 10 -20.01 27.58 -20.43
CA CYS A 10 -19.79 26.18 -20.10
C CYS A 10 -21.13 25.44 -20.20
N GLY A 11 -21.26 24.54 -21.17
CA GLY A 11 -22.43 23.67 -21.32
C GLY A 11 -22.48 22.60 -20.23
N HIS A 12 -23.66 22.37 -19.67
CA HIS A 12 -23.94 21.27 -18.75
C HIS A 12 -23.72 19.91 -19.43
N LEU A 13 -22.79 19.12 -18.88
CA LEU A 13 -22.65 17.69 -19.17
C LEU A 13 -23.48 16.88 -18.15
N PRO A 14 -24.22 15.84 -18.59
CA PRO A 14 -25.01 14.98 -17.71
C PRO A 14 -24.11 14.02 -16.89
N PRO A 15 -24.58 13.56 -15.71
CA PRO A 15 -23.81 12.67 -14.85
C PRO A 15 -23.68 11.26 -15.45
N SER A 16 -22.45 10.75 -15.45
CA SER A 16 -22.08 9.38 -15.84
C SER A 16 -22.54 8.37 -14.76
N PRO A 17 -23.11 7.22 -15.13
CA PRO A 17 -23.55 6.21 -14.18
C PRO A 17 -22.39 5.33 -13.68
N HIS A 18 -22.28 5.19 -12.36
CA HIS A 18 -21.40 4.23 -11.68
C HIS A 18 -21.86 2.78 -11.93
N PRO A 19 -20.95 1.81 -12.11
CA PRO A 19 -21.30 0.40 -11.97
C PRO A 19 -21.26 -0.03 -10.49
N THR A 20 -22.43 -0.21 -9.91
CA THR A 20 -22.63 -0.86 -8.62
C THR A 20 -22.49 -2.38 -8.81
N SER A 21 -21.44 -2.98 -8.24
CA SER A 21 -21.28 -4.45 -8.21
C SER A 21 -22.21 -5.04 -7.14
N THR A 22 -23.39 -5.50 -7.57
CA THR A 22 -24.30 -6.31 -6.75
C THR A 22 -24.13 -7.77 -7.18
N VAL A 23 -23.52 -8.57 -6.31
CA VAL A 23 -23.38 -10.03 -6.49
C VAL A 23 -24.76 -10.68 -6.35
N ALA A 24 -25.38 -11.04 -7.47
CA ALA A 24 -26.57 -11.87 -7.49
C ALA A 24 -26.16 -13.34 -7.29
N ARG A 25 -26.52 -13.92 -6.14
CA ARG A 25 -26.42 -15.36 -5.89
C ARG A 25 -27.49 -16.09 -6.67
N ILE A 26 -27.10 -16.94 -7.62
CA ILE A 26 -27.99 -17.89 -8.29
C ILE A 26 -28.05 -19.17 -7.44
N PRO A 27 -29.22 -19.61 -6.97
CA PRO A 27 -29.36 -20.92 -6.32
C PRO A 27 -29.48 -22.02 -7.38
N ILE A 28 -28.46 -22.88 -7.49
CA ILE A 28 -28.52 -24.11 -8.29
C ILE A 28 -29.34 -25.14 -7.49
N SER A 29 -30.54 -25.44 -7.99
CA SER A 29 -31.40 -26.51 -7.46
C SER A 29 -30.89 -27.87 -7.95
N LEU A 30 -30.22 -28.61 -7.06
CA LEU A 30 -29.92 -30.03 -7.26
C LEU A 30 -31.17 -30.86 -6.95
N LYS A 31 -31.78 -31.47 -7.98
CA LYS A 31 -32.75 -32.54 -7.81
C LYS A 31 -32.10 -33.88 -8.18
N PRO A 32 -32.06 -34.87 -7.27
CA PRO A 32 -31.69 -36.23 -7.62
C PRO A 32 -32.91 -36.96 -8.23
N SER A 33 -32.71 -37.60 -9.38
CA SER A 33 -33.69 -38.52 -9.96
C SER A 33 -33.38 -39.94 -9.48
N PRO A 34 -34.34 -40.69 -8.89
CA PRO A 34 -34.13 -42.07 -8.53
C PRO A 34 -34.36 -42.99 -9.74
N PHE A 35 -33.32 -43.75 -10.08
CA PHE A 35 -33.39 -44.94 -10.92
C PHE A 35 -34.40 -45.93 -10.33
N ASN A 36 -35.36 -46.38 -11.14
CA ASN A 36 -36.19 -47.53 -10.82
C ASN A 36 -36.19 -48.53 -11.99
N SER A 37 -35.97 -49.78 -11.61
CA SER A 37 -35.71 -50.96 -12.43
C SER A 37 -36.99 -51.72 -12.82
N LYS A 38 -37.12 -52.18 -14.08
CA LYS A 38 -37.31 -53.59 -14.52
C LYS A 38 -37.83 -53.71 -15.98
N PRO A 39 -37.64 -54.87 -16.65
CA PRO A 39 -37.54 -55.00 -18.11
C PRO A 39 -38.81 -55.60 -18.76
N PRO A 40 -38.86 -55.70 -20.11
CA PRO A 40 -39.59 -56.76 -20.77
C PRO A 40 -38.65 -57.76 -21.43
N SER A 41 -38.81 -59.02 -21.02
CA SER A 41 -38.33 -60.20 -21.73
C SER A 41 -39.03 -60.33 -23.09
N GLY A 42 -38.26 -60.64 -24.12
CA GLY A 42 -38.77 -61.03 -25.45
C GLY A 42 -37.65 -61.66 -26.26
N ALA A 43 -37.59 -62.98 -26.26
CA ALA A 43 -36.60 -63.78 -26.96
C ALA A 43 -36.72 -63.62 -28.48
N GLY A 44 -35.58 -63.40 -29.15
CA GLY A 44 -35.43 -63.43 -30.60
C GLY A 44 -34.00 -63.84 -30.95
N VAL A 45 -33.88 -65.00 -31.55
CA VAL A 45 -32.66 -65.78 -31.78
C VAL A 45 -31.84 -65.24 -32.97
N LEU A 46 -30.53 -65.51 -32.94
CA LEU A 46 -29.57 -65.54 -34.07
C LEU A 46 -29.11 -64.21 -34.70
N ARG A 47 -27.86 -63.82 -34.42
CA ARG A 47 -26.70 -64.11 -35.31
C ARG A 47 -25.41 -63.53 -34.72
N ARG A 48 -24.42 -64.39 -34.55
CA ARG A 48 -23.02 -64.03 -34.42
C ARG A 48 -22.56 -63.42 -35.75
N SER A 49 -22.30 -62.11 -35.76
CA SER A 49 -21.60 -61.44 -36.84
C SER A 49 -20.45 -60.65 -36.24
N LYS A 50 -19.26 -61.22 -36.39
CA LYS A 50 -17.98 -60.51 -36.31
C LYS A 50 -18.01 -59.30 -37.26
N ASN A 51 -17.32 -58.24 -36.86
CA ASN A 51 -16.84 -57.12 -37.70
C ASN A 51 -17.85 -56.01 -38.00
N LYS A 52 -18.23 -55.24 -36.97
CA LYS A 52 -18.88 -53.94 -37.15
C LYS A 52 -18.40 -52.89 -36.14
N GLU A 53 -17.18 -53.01 -35.63
CA GLU A 53 -16.54 -51.98 -34.81
C GLU A 53 -15.57 -51.09 -35.62
N GLU A 54 -15.20 -51.50 -36.83
CA GLU A 54 -14.29 -50.72 -37.69
C GLU A 54 -14.99 -49.79 -38.69
N GLN A 55 -16.32 -49.86 -38.83
CA GLN A 55 -17.03 -49.14 -39.88
C GLN A 55 -17.76 -47.87 -39.42
N GLU A 56 -17.83 -47.60 -38.11
CA GLU A 56 -18.41 -46.36 -37.57
C GLU A 56 -17.35 -45.29 -37.22
N LEU A 57 -16.06 -45.62 -37.31
CA LEU A 57 -14.98 -44.65 -37.13
C LEU A 57 -14.77 -43.75 -38.38
N TYR A 58 -15.43 -44.00 -39.51
CA TYR A 58 -15.18 -43.26 -40.75
C TYR A 58 -15.96 -41.93 -40.85
N GLY A 59 -15.93 -41.13 -39.78
CA GLY A 59 -16.57 -39.80 -39.70
C GLY A 59 -15.70 -38.71 -39.08
N LEU A 60 -14.50 -39.06 -38.58
CA LEU A 60 -13.54 -38.10 -38.03
C LEU A 60 -12.57 -37.64 -39.14
N PRO A 61 -12.17 -36.35 -39.16
CA PRO A 61 -11.17 -35.84 -40.11
C PRO A 61 -9.92 -36.71 -40.15
N LYS A 62 -9.31 -36.90 -41.34
CA LYS A 62 -8.15 -37.80 -41.55
C LYS A 62 -6.98 -37.47 -40.62
N GLU A 63 -6.85 -36.20 -40.21
CA GLU A 63 -5.83 -35.74 -39.27
C GLU A 63 -5.96 -36.39 -37.88
N TYR A 64 -7.14 -36.84 -37.47
CA TYR A 64 -7.35 -37.49 -36.18
C TYR A 64 -6.77 -38.91 -36.11
N TYR A 65 -6.45 -39.53 -37.24
CA TYR A 65 -5.79 -40.85 -37.32
C TYR A 65 -4.27 -40.75 -37.44
N ASP A 66 -3.74 -39.54 -37.55
CA ASP A 66 -2.31 -39.29 -37.57
C ASP A 66 -1.81 -39.22 -36.11
N ASP A 67 -1.04 -40.22 -35.72
CA ASP A 67 -0.47 -40.32 -34.36
C ASP A 67 0.40 -39.10 -34.03
N GLU A 68 1.04 -38.49 -35.03
CA GLU A 68 1.80 -37.24 -34.85
C GLU A 68 0.87 -36.05 -34.59
N TRP A 69 -0.27 -35.99 -35.25
CA TRP A 69 -1.25 -34.93 -35.04
C TRP A 69 -1.89 -35.04 -33.65
N GLN A 70 -2.23 -36.25 -33.22
CA GLN A 70 -2.73 -36.50 -31.86
C GLN A 70 -1.66 -36.16 -30.80
N ALA A 71 -0.40 -36.52 -31.04
CA ALA A 71 0.71 -36.17 -30.17
C ALA A 71 0.89 -34.65 -30.04
N ARG A 72 0.85 -33.92 -31.17
CA ARG A 72 0.90 -32.44 -31.19
C ARG A 72 -0.28 -31.81 -30.45
N GLN A 73 -1.49 -32.38 -30.53
CA GLN A 73 -2.62 -31.88 -29.73
C GLN A 73 -2.42 -32.10 -28.23
N ARG A 74 -1.96 -33.30 -27.82
CA ARG A 74 -1.65 -33.60 -26.42
C ARG A 74 -0.55 -32.70 -25.88
N GLU A 75 0.48 -32.46 -26.69
CA GLU A 75 1.58 -31.55 -26.37
C GLU A 75 1.08 -30.12 -26.22
N LYS A 76 0.24 -29.63 -27.14
CA LYS A 76 -0.38 -28.30 -27.06
C LYS A 76 -1.24 -28.12 -25.81
N THR A 77 -1.99 -29.14 -25.40
CA THR A 77 -2.77 -29.11 -24.15
C THR A 77 -1.87 -29.09 -22.91
N LYS A 78 -0.79 -29.90 -22.90
CA LYS A 78 0.19 -29.89 -21.81
C LYS A 78 0.91 -28.55 -21.69
N GLU A 79 1.29 -27.95 -22.81
CA GLU A 79 1.94 -26.64 -22.86
C GLU A 79 1.01 -25.55 -22.32
N LEU A 80 -0.27 -25.56 -22.69
CA LEU A 80 -1.26 -24.62 -22.18
C LEU A 80 -1.46 -24.80 -20.67
N HIS A 81 -1.53 -26.04 -20.17
CA HIS A 81 -1.61 -26.31 -18.73
C HIS A 81 -0.36 -25.85 -17.98
N ARG A 82 0.83 -26.10 -18.52
CA ARG A 82 2.08 -25.61 -17.94
C ARG A 82 2.07 -24.10 -17.84
N ARG A 83 1.69 -23.41 -18.91
CA ARG A 83 1.60 -21.95 -18.91
C ARG A 83 0.61 -21.43 -17.88
N ARG A 84 -0.56 -22.06 -17.71
CA ARG A 84 -1.50 -21.68 -16.65
C ARG A 84 -0.93 -21.89 -15.25
N GLN A 85 -0.22 -23.00 -15.03
CA GLN A 85 0.45 -23.26 -13.75
C GLN A 85 1.52 -22.21 -13.46
N GLU A 86 2.33 -21.85 -14.46
CA GLU A 86 3.33 -20.79 -14.32
C GLU A 86 2.67 -19.43 -14.01
N GLU A 87 1.57 -19.09 -14.70
CA GLU A 87 0.79 -17.87 -14.43
C GLU A 87 0.17 -17.90 -13.01
N GLU A 88 -0.42 -19.02 -12.58
CA GLU A 88 -0.95 -19.21 -11.22
C GLU A 88 0.14 -19.10 -10.15
N GLU A 89 1.32 -19.70 -10.36
CA GLU A 89 2.46 -19.61 -9.44
C GLU A 89 3.01 -18.18 -9.32
N GLU A 90 3.03 -17.42 -10.43
CA GLU A 90 3.40 -16.01 -10.41
C GLU A 90 2.37 -15.15 -9.65
N GLU A 91 1.08 -15.42 -9.83
CA GLU A 91 0.02 -14.76 -9.08
C GLU A 91 0.09 -15.10 -7.59
N GLU A 92 0.27 -16.38 -7.23
CA GLU A 92 0.43 -16.81 -5.85
C GLU A 92 1.66 -16.15 -5.19
N ARG A 93 2.78 -16.07 -5.91
CA ARG A 93 3.98 -15.37 -5.42
C ARG A 93 3.68 -13.91 -5.13
N LYS A 94 3.02 -13.20 -6.04
CA LYS A 94 2.62 -11.80 -5.80
C LYS A 94 1.74 -11.68 -4.55
N VAL A 95 0.71 -12.52 -4.44
CA VAL A 95 -0.22 -12.52 -3.31
C VAL A 95 0.51 -12.73 -1.97
N GLU A 96 1.45 -13.67 -1.90
CA GLU A 96 2.20 -13.93 -0.68
C GLU A 96 3.08 -12.74 -0.29
N GLU A 97 3.67 -12.04 -1.26
CA GLU A 97 4.46 -10.85 -0.97
C GLU A 97 3.60 -9.66 -0.49
N TYR A 98 2.40 -9.43 -1.05
CA TYR A 98 1.45 -8.43 -0.51
C TYR A 98 1.02 -8.77 0.92
N ARG A 99 0.85 -10.06 1.20
CA ARG A 99 0.51 -10.58 2.52
C ARG A 99 1.63 -10.33 3.53
N GLU A 100 2.88 -10.51 3.12
CA GLU A 100 4.05 -10.24 3.95
C GLU A 100 4.09 -8.76 4.41
N ILE A 101 3.85 -7.81 3.50
CA ILE A 101 3.78 -6.38 3.86
C ILE A 101 2.68 -6.13 4.89
N GLY A 102 1.51 -6.74 4.69
CA GLY A 102 0.35 -6.59 5.59
C GLY A 102 0.62 -7.10 7.00
N LEU A 103 1.54 -8.06 7.17
CA LEU A 103 1.88 -8.63 8.48
C LEU A 103 2.83 -7.75 9.31
N ARG A 104 3.58 -6.83 8.70
CA ARG A 104 4.61 -6.02 9.41
C ARG A 104 4.05 -5.15 10.55
N LEU A 105 2.80 -4.71 10.44
CA LEU A 105 2.15 -3.87 11.47
C LEU A 105 1.36 -4.67 12.51
N LYS A 106 1.25 -6.00 12.37
CA LYS A 106 0.41 -6.85 13.23
C LYS A 106 0.90 -6.92 14.69
N GLY A 107 2.14 -6.51 14.97
CA GLY A 107 2.73 -6.49 16.31
C GLY A 107 2.46 -5.21 17.13
N TYR A 108 1.87 -4.18 16.53
CA TYR A 108 1.60 -2.90 17.19
C TYR A 108 0.14 -2.79 17.65
N PRO A 109 -0.17 -1.94 18.64
CA PRO A 109 -1.55 -1.65 19.04
C PRO A 109 -2.37 -1.14 17.85
N GLU A 110 -3.51 -1.79 17.57
CA GLU A 110 -4.33 -1.45 16.40
C GLU A 110 -4.81 0.01 16.43
N GLU A 111 -5.10 0.55 17.61
CA GLU A 111 -5.52 1.95 17.77
C GLU A 111 -4.45 2.94 17.29
N GLU A 112 -3.19 2.70 17.63
CA GLU A 112 -2.05 3.51 17.20
C GLU A 112 -1.81 3.38 15.70
N VAL A 113 -1.91 2.15 15.17
CA VAL A 113 -1.79 1.88 13.73
C VAL A 113 -2.88 2.61 12.96
N GLN A 114 -4.12 2.60 13.45
CA GLN A 114 -5.24 3.31 12.84
C GLN A 114 -5.05 4.82 12.92
N LYS A 115 -4.55 5.35 14.04
CA LYS A 115 -4.22 6.77 14.17
C LYS A 115 -3.14 7.18 13.16
N ALA A 116 -2.05 6.41 13.05
CA ALA A 116 -0.99 6.64 12.08
C ALA A 116 -1.50 6.56 10.64
N LYS A 117 -2.32 5.56 10.30
CA LYS A 117 -2.97 5.44 8.97
C LYS A 117 -3.85 6.64 8.64
N LYS A 118 -4.62 7.16 9.61
CA LYS A 118 -5.44 8.37 9.43
C LYS A 118 -4.57 9.60 9.20
N LEU A 119 -3.49 9.74 9.96
CA LEU A 119 -2.56 10.86 9.84
C LEU A 119 -1.86 10.87 8.47
N VAL A 120 -1.30 9.74 8.04
CA VAL A 120 -0.67 9.60 6.71
C VAL A 120 -1.69 9.88 5.59
N SER A 121 -2.92 9.40 5.73
CA SER A 121 -3.99 9.71 4.78
C SER A 121 -4.31 11.21 4.74
N SER A 122 -4.29 11.90 5.89
CA SER A 122 -4.49 13.34 5.98
C SER A 122 -3.37 14.10 5.27
N PHE A 123 -2.11 13.71 5.43
CA PHE A 123 -0.97 14.31 4.73
C PHE A 123 -1.11 14.20 3.21
N ILE A 124 -1.38 12.99 2.72
CA ILE A 124 -1.56 12.76 1.28
C ILE A 124 -2.73 13.59 0.72
N ARG A 125 -3.83 13.72 1.49
CA ARG A 125 -4.99 14.51 1.06
C ARG A 125 -4.74 16.01 1.08
N SER A 126 -3.82 16.50 1.90
CA SER A 126 -3.53 17.92 2.05
C SER A 126 -2.69 18.51 0.92
N ALA A 127 -2.03 17.68 0.11
CA ALA A 127 -1.27 18.09 -1.08
C ALA A 127 -0.36 19.32 -0.85
N GLU A 128 -0.83 20.54 -1.14
CA GLU A 128 -0.09 21.79 -0.98
C GLU A 128 0.17 22.16 0.50
N GLU A 129 -0.78 21.90 1.39
CA GLU A 129 -0.68 22.20 2.84
C GLU A 129 -0.01 21.07 3.64
N VAL A 130 0.64 20.12 2.95
CA VAL A 130 1.22 18.95 3.62
C VAL A 130 2.33 19.33 4.60
N GLU A 131 3.11 20.37 4.28
CA GLU A 131 4.22 20.85 5.09
C GLU A 131 3.73 21.42 6.43
N GLU A 132 2.76 22.34 6.39
CA GLU A 132 2.14 22.93 7.58
C GLU A 132 1.50 21.85 8.45
N LYS A 133 0.84 20.86 7.85
CA LYS A 133 0.28 19.73 8.62
C LYS A 133 1.34 18.84 9.25
N ILE A 134 2.49 18.64 8.61
CA ILE A 134 3.60 17.89 9.20
C ILE A 134 4.14 18.66 10.40
N GLU A 135 4.33 19.97 10.30
CA GLU A 135 4.78 20.81 11.42
C GLU A 135 3.77 20.80 12.57
N GLU A 136 2.47 20.95 12.31
CA GLU A 136 1.44 20.86 13.36
C GLU A 136 1.40 19.48 14.04
N ALA A 137 1.48 18.41 13.24
CA ALA A 137 1.49 17.04 13.75
C ALA A 137 2.76 16.77 14.54
N ALA A 138 3.87 17.39 14.12
CA ALA A 138 5.07 17.45 14.91
C ALA A 138 4.72 18.11 16.22
N GLU A 139 4.40 19.41 16.29
CA GLU A 139 4.07 20.16 17.51
C GLU A 139 3.25 19.36 18.53
N LYS A 140 2.17 18.71 18.08
CA LYS A 140 1.26 17.88 18.90
C LYS A 140 1.86 16.55 19.42
N GLY A 141 3.00 16.11 18.91
CA GLY A 141 3.66 14.86 19.28
C GLY A 141 3.11 13.62 18.58
N GLU A 142 2.48 13.79 17.42
CA GLU A 142 1.80 12.70 16.70
C GLU A 142 2.70 12.01 15.66
N LEU A 143 3.80 12.65 15.26
CA LEU A 143 4.83 12.03 14.42
C LEU A 143 5.62 11.02 15.23
N THR A 144 5.29 9.74 15.06
CA THR A 144 5.94 8.60 15.71
C THR A 144 6.60 7.71 14.67
N GLU A 145 7.48 6.81 15.11
CA GLU A 145 8.08 5.77 14.24
C GLU A 145 7.02 4.95 13.49
N LEU A 146 5.85 4.73 14.10
CA LEU A 146 4.74 4.02 13.48
C LEU A 146 4.20 4.74 12.22
N VAL A 147 4.26 6.07 12.19
CA VAL A 147 3.89 6.87 11.01
C VAL A 147 4.85 6.60 9.86
N LEU A 148 6.17 6.55 10.13
CA LEU A 148 7.18 6.19 9.14
C LEU A 148 6.95 4.78 8.60
N MET A 149 6.65 3.81 9.48
CA MET A 149 6.37 2.43 9.09
C MET A 149 5.13 2.34 8.17
N VAL A 150 4.08 3.12 8.45
CA VAL A 150 2.88 3.19 7.60
C VAL A 150 3.19 3.80 6.23
N ILE A 151 3.99 4.88 6.18
CA ILE A 151 4.43 5.49 4.91
C ILE A 151 5.27 4.48 4.12
N TRP A 152 6.19 3.78 4.78
CA TRP A 152 7.05 2.78 4.16
C TRP A 152 6.26 1.61 3.57
N ASN A 153 5.24 1.12 4.26
CA ASN A 153 4.37 0.08 3.71
C ASN A 153 3.63 0.56 2.45
N ARG A 154 3.16 1.82 2.41
CA ARG A 154 2.55 2.39 1.19
C ARG A 154 3.58 2.57 0.07
N LEU A 155 4.82 2.90 0.42
CA LEU A 155 5.92 3.04 -0.53
C LEU A 155 6.28 1.69 -1.17
N ASP A 156 6.30 0.61 -0.38
CA ASP A 156 6.56 -0.75 -0.88
C ASP A 156 5.47 -1.22 -1.85
N LEU A 157 4.20 -0.94 -1.52
CA LEU A 157 3.07 -1.21 -2.42
C LEU A 157 3.21 -0.42 -3.74
N ALA A 158 3.44 0.89 -3.66
CA ALA A 158 3.59 1.73 -4.85
C ALA A 158 4.77 1.29 -5.75
N ARG A 159 5.86 0.78 -5.17
CA ARG A 159 6.99 0.22 -5.93
C ARG A 159 6.62 -1.05 -6.70
N ARG A 160 5.78 -1.90 -6.12
CA ARG A 160 5.33 -3.16 -6.74
C ARG A 160 4.31 -2.92 -7.84
N ASP A 161 3.47 -1.89 -7.67
CA ASP A 161 2.47 -1.48 -8.64
C ASP A 161 3.07 -0.62 -9.79
N ASP A 162 4.40 -0.39 -9.81
CA ASP A 162 5.15 0.49 -10.74
C ASP A 162 4.59 1.93 -10.80
N GLU A 163 4.04 2.42 -9.70
CA GLU A 163 3.48 3.77 -9.57
C GLU A 163 4.58 4.81 -9.28
N LYS A 164 5.39 5.14 -10.28
CA LYS A 164 6.58 6.02 -10.13
C LYS A 164 6.30 7.37 -9.49
N ASP A 165 5.13 7.95 -9.75
CA ASP A 165 4.76 9.25 -9.18
C ASP A 165 4.43 9.13 -7.70
N ALA A 166 3.67 8.10 -7.31
CA ALA A 166 3.37 7.80 -5.92
C ALA A 166 4.65 7.46 -5.14
N VAL A 167 5.58 6.70 -5.74
CA VAL A 167 6.88 6.40 -5.13
C VAL A 167 7.65 7.69 -4.81
N ARG A 168 7.73 8.64 -5.74
CA ARG A 168 8.44 9.92 -5.50
C ARG A 168 7.76 10.75 -4.41
N SER A 169 6.44 10.89 -4.46
CA SER A 169 5.69 11.67 -3.47
C SER A 169 5.76 11.05 -2.07
N LEU A 170 5.67 9.74 -1.96
CA LEU A 170 5.78 9.02 -0.68
C LEU A 170 7.21 9.04 -0.12
N ASP A 171 8.24 8.99 -0.97
CA ASP A 171 9.64 9.11 -0.53
C ASP A 171 9.92 10.50 0.05
N LEU A 172 9.46 11.56 -0.62
CA LEU A 172 9.55 12.93 -0.09
C LEU A 172 8.82 13.07 1.24
N LEU A 173 7.61 12.52 1.35
CA LEU A 173 6.84 12.51 2.59
C LEU A 173 7.57 11.76 3.70
N TYR A 174 8.12 10.58 3.40
CA TYR A 174 8.91 9.78 4.34
C TYR A 174 10.09 10.58 4.88
N ARG A 175 10.89 11.16 3.99
CA ARG A 175 12.08 11.96 4.35
C ARG A 175 11.71 13.15 5.22
N ARG A 176 10.64 13.87 4.85
CA ARG A 176 10.22 15.07 5.58
C ARG A 176 9.71 14.76 6.99
N VAL A 177 8.96 13.66 7.14
CA VAL A 177 8.49 13.17 8.45
C VAL A 177 9.67 12.65 9.28
N GLU A 178 10.61 11.93 8.66
CA GLU A 178 11.83 11.43 9.31
C GLU A 178 12.67 12.58 9.87
N THR A 179 12.89 13.64 9.10
CA THR A 179 13.65 14.80 9.59
C THR A 179 12.94 15.53 10.72
N GLU A 180 11.61 15.59 10.71
CA GLU A 180 10.85 16.26 11.77
C GLU A 180 10.89 15.47 13.09
N ILE A 181 10.88 14.13 13.01
CA ILE A 181 11.12 13.26 14.18
C ILE A 181 12.53 13.48 14.72
N LEU A 182 13.55 13.44 13.86
CA LEU A 182 14.94 13.64 14.25
C LEU A 182 15.19 15.04 14.85
N LYS A 183 14.52 16.07 14.35
CA LYS A 183 14.60 17.44 14.88
C LYS A 183 14.11 17.53 16.33
N ARG A 184 13.14 16.69 16.71
CA ARG A 184 12.61 16.63 18.08
C ARG A 184 13.48 15.82 19.02
N GLU A 185 14.01 14.71 18.53
CA GLU A 185 14.93 13.85 19.28
C GLU A 185 16.34 14.46 19.42
N ALA A 186 16.62 15.53 18.67
CA ALA A 186 17.88 16.25 18.72
C ALA A 186 18.26 16.70 20.14
N SER A 187 19.55 16.57 20.47
CA SER A 187 20.09 17.07 21.73
C SER A 187 19.90 18.59 21.83
N PRO A 188 19.79 19.16 23.05
CA PRO A 188 19.68 20.61 23.22
C PRO A 188 20.79 21.40 22.51
N ALA A 189 22.01 20.85 22.46
CA ALA A 189 23.14 21.46 21.75
C ALA A 189 22.94 21.50 20.23
N MET A 190 22.39 20.42 19.66
CA MET A 190 22.13 20.32 18.22
C MET A 190 20.97 21.21 17.80
N ARG A 191 19.93 21.32 18.64
CA ARG A 191 18.83 22.27 18.44
C ARG A 191 19.32 23.71 18.47
N LEU A 192 20.09 24.07 19.51
CA LEU A 192 20.72 25.39 19.60
C LEU A 192 21.55 25.71 18.36
N LEU A 193 22.40 24.78 17.90
CA LEU A 193 23.20 25.00 16.70
C LEU A 193 22.32 25.30 15.47
N ASN A 194 21.26 24.51 15.28
CA ASN A 194 20.31 24.72 14.19
C ASN A 194 19.64 26.10 14.29
N ASP A 195 19.21 26.51 15.49
CA ASP A 195 18.59 27.82 15.70
C ASP A 195 19.56 28.96 15.43
N LEU A 196 20.83 28.84 15.86
CA LEU A 196 21.87 29.83 15.62
C LEU A 196 22.19 30.00 14.13
N LEU A 197 22.23 28.89 13.38
CA LEU A 197 22.48 28.91 11.93
C LEU A 197 21.34 29.59 11.16
N ASN A 198 20.10 29.39 11.59
CA ASN A 198 18.92 29.98 10.93
C ASN A 198 18.65 31.44 11.33
N MET A 199 19.34 31.96 12.35
CA MET A 199 19.08 33.29 12.92
C MET A 199 19.90 34.42 12.29
N HIS A 200 20.91 34.12 11.46
CA HIS A 200 21.74 35.15 10.83
C HIS A 200 21.06 35.69 9.57
N ASP A 201 20.52 36.90 9.67
CA ASP A 201 19.85 37.60 8.57
C ASP A 201 20.84 38.31 7.61
N GLY A 202 22.16 38.24 7.87
CA GLY A 202 23.21 38.81 7.00
C GLY A 202 23.49 40.32 7.14
N PHE A 203 22.68 41.07 7.90
CA PHE A 203 22.77 42.55 7.94
C PHE A 203 23.08 43.17 9.32
N ASP A 204 22.78 42.50 10.44
CA ASP A 204 22.96 43.03 11.80
C ASP A 204 23.73 42.05 12.69
N ASP A 205 25.06 42.12 12.62
CA ASP A 205 25.95 41.23 13.38
C ASP A 205 25.86 41.46 14.89
N GLU A 206 25.65 42.70 15.34
CA GLU A 206 25.60 43.01 16.78
C GLU A 206 24.28 42.57 17.43
N GLY A 207 23.15 42.80 16.75
CA GLY A 207 21.85 42.28 17.17
C GLY A 207 21.80 40.76 17.10
N TRP A 208 22.38 40.16 16.07
CA TRP A 208 22.53 38.70 15.97
C TRP A 208 23.33 38.14 17.14
N LEU A 209 24.51 38.70 17.46
CA LEU A 209 25.34 38.21 18.56
C LEU A 209 24.63 38.28 19.93
N LYS A 210 23.83 39.33 20.17
CA LYS A 210 23.00 39.45 21.38
C LYS A 210 21.93 38.36 21.45
N LYS A 211 21.25 38.07 20.34
CA LYS A 211 20.26 36.97 20.27
C LYS A 211 20.93 35.60 20.46
N CYS A 212 22.09 35.38 19.83
CA CYS A 212 22.88 34.16 20.01
C CYS A 212 23.23 33.92 21.49
N LYS A 213 23.77 34.95 22.17
CA LYS A 213 24.11 34.87 23.59
C LYS A 213 22.89 34.57 24.47
N LYS A 214 21.74 35.16 24.14
CA LYS A 214 20.47 34.89 24.84
C LYS A 214 20.05 33.43 24.67
N CYS A 215 19.97 32.91 23.44
CA CYS A 215 19.60 31.53 23.16
C CYS A 215 20.54 30.51 23.82
N MET A 216 21.85 30.80 23.89
CA MET A 216 22.80 29.97 24.63
C MET A 216 22.47 29.89 26.12
N ILE A 217 22.18 31.04 26.77
CA ILE A 217 21.85 31.11 28.19
C ILE A 217 20.52 30.40 28.48
N ASP A 218 19.53 30.56 27.61
CA ASP A 218 18.21 29.95 27.76
C ASP A 218 18.28 28.42 27.58
N THR A 219 19.10 27.93 26.65
CA THR A 219 19.26 26.48 26.39
C THR A 219 20.13 25.79 27.44
N PHE A 220 21.18 26.48 27.90
CA PHE A 220 22.11 26.00 28.92
C PHE A 220 22.20 27.02 30.06
N PRO A 221 21.23 27.00 30.99
CA PRO A 221 21.26 27.83 32.17
C PRO A 221 22.57 27.58 32.93
N ARG A 222 23.20 28.65 33.42
CA ARG A 222 24.35 28.49 34.31
C ARG A 222 23.88 27.78 35.57
N GLU A 223 24.48 26.63 35.85
CA GLU A 223 24.30 25.95 37.12
C GLU A 223 24.84 26.85 38.25
N ASP A 224 24.04 27.02 39.30
CA ASP A 224 24.45 27.75 40.49
C ASP A 224 25.56 26.95 41.20
N PRO A 225 26.71 27.55 41.58
CA PRO A 225 27.77 26.83 42.29
C PRO A 225 27.28 26.06 43.52
N PHE A 226 26.21 26.49 44.19
CA PHE A 226 25.61 25.74 45.30
C PHE A 226 24.88 24.48 44.82
N SER A 227 24.24 24.49 43.65
CA SER A 227 23.60 23.30 43.06
C SER A 227 24.57 22.21 42.59
N ILE A 228 25.84 22.56 42.31
CA ILE A 228 26.90 21.59 41.97
C ILE A 228 27.49 20.96 43.24
N LEU A 229 27.56 21.73 44.33
CA LEU A 229 28.20 21.31 45.59
C LEU A 229 27.26 20.58 46.55
N VAL A 230 25.94 20.75 46.38
CA VAL A 230 24.94 20.16 47.26
C VAL A 230 24.51 18.79 46.76
N PRO A 231 24.72 17.70 47.53
CA PRO A 231 24.18 16.39 47.19
C PRO A 231 22.65 16.43 47.08
N ALA A 232 22.09 15.66 46.14
CA ALA A 232 20.65 15.56 45.95
C ALA A 232 19.94 15.20 47.27
N GLY A 233 19.19 16.15 47.84
CA GLY A 233 18.43 15.99 49.09
C GLY A 233 18.84 16.89 50.27
N PHE A 234 19.84 17.78 50.13
CA PHE A 234 20.18 18.73 51.19
C PHE A 234 19.34 20.02 51.06
N ASN A 235 18.51 20.32 52.05
CA ASN A 235 17.84 21.63 52.17
C ASN A 235 18.71 22.58 52.99
N ILE A 236 19.12 23.70 52.40
CA ILE A 236 19.89 24.76 53.07
C ILE A 236 19.02 25.56 54.06
N ASP A 237 17.70 25.52 53.89
CA ASP A 237 16.72 26.30 54.68
C ASP A 237 16.34 25.67 56.04
N GLU A 238 16.94 24.53 56.41
CA GLU A 238 16.73 23.87 57.72
C GLU A 238 17.83 24.15 58.76
N VAL A 239 18.73 25.11 58.53
CA VAL A 239 19.82 25.48 59.46
C VAL A 239 19.56 26.82 60.14
#